data_AF-A0A1X0T547-F1
#
_entry.id   AF-A0A1X0T547-F1
#
_cell.length_a   1.000
_cell.length_b   1.000
_cell.length_c   1.000
_cell.angle_alpha   90.00
_cell.angle_beta   90.00
_cell.angle_gamma   90.00
#
_symmetry.space_group_name_H-M   'P 1'
#
loop_
_entity.id
_entity.type
_entity.pdbx_description
1 polymer ?
#
loop_
_entity_poly.entity_id
_entity_poly.type
_entity_poly.pdbx_seq_one_letter_code
_entity_poly.pdbx_strand_id
1 'polypeptide(L)'
;MRRSDGHAPANLRRPAGLLALCCGLATTMASLAAPLPALAQSADVNAILGGEAPAQVAPAEPSGIRPRAFPGASPSLSPSSPNAAGDGQAAPQAAAPRGNDERWVTSDRPAENLAVISVHPLPGESCRDVLFDIRPSTRVRHDVRAGASLDFDLGELCLLGIRNESDRRTLVVRVGEELKTVAIVSDSRLNSGIALGPGREIMTPIRPLDITALTIGVEAVWDDQIDATNPVIESFGLRLAKRTPGS
;
A
#
# COMPACT_ATOMS: atom_id res chain seq x y z
N MET A 1 -35.89 -9.91 58.88
CA MET A 1 -35.83 -10.86 60.02
C MET A 1 -35.33 -12.21 59.51
N ARG A 2 -34.46 -12.86 60.28
CA ARG A 2 -33.74 -14.13 60.00
C ARG A 2 -34.57 -15.38 60.35
N ARG A 3 -34.24 -16.52 59.70
CA ARG A 3 -34.08 -17.94 60.16
C ARG A 3 -34.51 -18.90 59.01
N SER A 4 -33.70 -19.79 58.41
CA SER A 4 -32.89 -20.95 58.90
C SER A 4 -33.77 -21.95 59.68
N ASP A 5 -33.89 -23.25 59.44
CA ASP A 5 -33.06 -24.36 58.91
C ASP A 5 -34.03 -25.43 58.32
N GLY A 6 -33.70 -26.50 57.57
CA GLY A 6 -32.48 -27.24 57.27
C GLY A 6 -32.85 -28.63 56.67
N HIS A 7 -31.82 -29.46 56.47
CA HIS A 7 -31.80 -30.90 56.14
C HIS A 7 -31.71 -31.34 54.66
N ALA A 8 -30.46 -31.61 54.25
CA ALA A 8 -30.07 -32.68 53.31
C ALA A 8 -29.85 -34.00 54.08
N PRO A 9 -29.71 -35.17 53.41
CA PRO A 9 -28.35 -35.57 53.02
C PRO A 9 -28.20 -36.43 51.73
N ALA A 10 -26.99 -36.30 51.17
CA ALA A 10 -26.06 -37.34 50.66
C ALA A 10 -26.49 -38.40 49.61
N ASN A 11 -25.75 -38.43 48.49
CA ASN A 11 -25.11 -39.60 47.85
C ASN A 11 -24.30 -39.07 46.64
N LEU A 12 -22.98 -38.82 46.66
CA LEU A 12 -21.82 -39.71 46.87
C LEU A 12 -21.72 -40.85 45.84
N ARG A 13 -20.95 -40.63 44.76
CA ARG A 13 -19.94 -41.58 44.21
C ARG A 13 -19.15 -41.00 43.02
N ARG A 14 -17.92 -40.57 43.30
CA ARG A 14 -16.71 -40.91 42.50
C ARG A 14 -15.95 -41.98 43.30
N PRO A 15 -15.20 -42.89 42.66
CA PRO A 15 -13.75 -42.72 42.49
C PRO A 15 -13.23 -43.28 41.13
N ALA A 16 -12.26 -42.65 40.46
CA ALA A 16 -10.80 -42.72 40.61
C ALA A 16 -10.10 -43.85 39.82
N GLY A 17 -8.95 -43.51 39.22
CA GLY A 17 -7.95 -44.43 38.65
C GLY A 17 -7.84 -44.32 37.12
N LEU A 18 -6.67 -44.20 36.50
CA LEU A 18 -5.30 -44.19 36.99
C LEU A 18 -4.37 -43.69 35.85
N LEU A 19 -3.24 -43.12 36.24
CA LEU A 19 -2.12 -42.68 35.41
C LEU A 19 -1.56 -43.76 34.47
N ALA A 20 -1.04 -43.34 33.32
CA ALA A 20 0.17 -43.92 32.75
C ALA A 20 0.92 -42.86 31.90
N LEU A 21 1.95 -42.30 32.54
CA LEU A 21 3.12 -41.69 31.92
C LEU A 21 3.96 -42.81 31.27
N CYS A 22 4.58 -42.57 30.12
CA CYS A 22 6.03 -42.78 29.87
C CYS A 22 6.40 -43.05 28.39
N CYS A 23 7.36 -42.22 27.94
CA CYS A 23 8.55 -42.56 27.14
C CYS A 23 8.43 -42.88 25.65
N GLY A 24 9.14 -42.06 24.86
CA GLY A 24 9.53 -42.33 23.48
C GLY A 24 10.39 -41.20 22.89
N LEU A 25 11.57 -40.98 23.47
CA LEU A 25 12.63 -40.11 22.95
C LEU A 25 13.40 -40.82 21.82
N ALA A 26 13.95 -40.02 20.88
CA ALA A 26 15.12 -40.28 20.02
C ALA A 26 14.89 -40.45 18.49
N THR A 27 15.13 -39.35 17.78
CA THR A 27 16.05 -39.18 16.63
C THR A 27 16.13 -40.24 15.53
N THR A 28 15.80 -39.82 14.30
CA THR A 28 16.61 -40.11 13.10
C THR A 28 16.70 -38.87 12.22
N MET A 29 17.91 -38.32 12.08
CA MET A 29 18.28 -37.54 10.91
C MET A 29 18.21 -38.44 9.68
N ALA A 30 17.54 -37.97 8.63
CA ALA A 30 17.70 -38.49 7.29
C ALA A 30 17.69 -37.32 6.32
N SER A 31 18.90 -36.93 5.95
CA SER A 31 19.24 -36.06 4.83
C SER A 31 18.59 -36.61 3.55
N LEU A 32 17.71 -35.83 2.93
CA LEU A 32 17.44 -35.94 1.50
C LEU A 32 17.69 -34.57 0.89
N ALA A 33 18.94 -34.41 0.44
CA ALA A 33 19.32 -33.45 -0.57
C ALA A 33 18.50 -33.75 -1.83
N ALA A 34 17.48 -32.94 -2.09
CA ALA A 34 16.89 -32.86 -3.41
C ALA A 34 17.73 -31.85 -4.22
N PRO A 35 18.28 -32.25 -5.39
CA PRO A 35 19.10 -31.37 -6.20
C PRO A 35 18.24 -30.25 -6.80
N LEU A 36 18.70 -29.02 -6.62
CA LEU A 36 18.27 -27.86 -7.40
C LEU A 36 18.38 -28.19 -8.89
N PRO A 37 17.34 -27.99 -9.71
CA PRO A 37 17.54 -27.99 -11.15
C PRO A 37 18.39 -26.76 -11.50
N ALA A 38 19.60 -27.05 -11.95
CA ALA A 38 20.49 -26.08 -12.55
C ALA A 38 19.76 -25.35 -13.69
N LEU A 39 19.86 -24.02 -13.67
CA LEU A 39 19.53 -23.14 -14.78
C LEU A 39 20.33 -23.58 -16.01
N ALA A 40 19.68 -24.35 -16.89
CA ALA A 40 20.13 -24.52 -18.25
C ALA A 40 19.65 -23.31 -19.07
N GLN A 41 20.62 -22.69 -19.70
CA GLN A 41 20.54 -21.53 -20.56
C GLN A 41 19.57 -21.76 -21.73
N SER A 42 18.95 -20.66 -22.18
CA SER A 42 19.09 -20.11 -23.54
C SER A 42 17.77 -19.71 -24.19
N ALA A 43 17.88 -18.54 -24.84
CA ALA A 43 17.18 -18.13 -26.05
C ALA A 43 15.69 -17.72 -25.96
N ASP A 44 15.49 -16.48 -26.40
CA ASP A 44 14.36 -16.04 -27.23
C ASP A 44 12.94 -16.13 -26.69
N VAL A 45 12.51 -15.04 -26.03
CA VAL A 45 11.17 -14.49 -26.28
C VAL A 45 11.26 -12.96 -26.35
N ASN A 46 11.96 -12.48 -27.37
CA ASN A 46 11.81 -11.10 -27.85
C ASN A 46 11.44 -11.18 -29.34
N ALA A 47 10.24 -11.69 -29.62
CA ALA A 47 9.75 -11.85 -30.99
C ALA A 47 8.21 -11.91 -31.10
N ILE A 48 7.48 -11.04 -30.41
CA ILE A 48 6.09 -10.73 -30.79
C ILE A 48 5.85 -9.24 -30.54
N LEU A 49 5.67 -8.48 -31.63
CA LEU A 49 5.34 -7.05 -31.78
C LEU A 49 6.52 -6.06 -31.98
N GLY A 50 6.85 -5.85 -33.27
CA GLY A 50 7.36 -4.56 -33.78
C GLY A 50 8.87 -4.52 -34.03
N GLY A 51 9.27 -4.78 -35.28
CA GLY A 51 10.65 -4.58 -35.71
C GLY A 51 11.00 -3.10 -35.86
N GLU A 52 12.14 -2.71 -35.30
CA GLU A 52 13.14 -1.88 -35.99
C GLU A 52 14.49 -2.11 -35.30
N ALA A 53 15.50 -2.52 -36.07
CA ALA A 53 16.80 -2.96 -35.57
C ALA A 53 17.68 -1.76 -35.15
N PRO A 54 18.48 -1.85 -34.08
CA PRO A 54 19.55 -0.88 -33.84
C PRO A 54 20.76 -1.25 -34.72
N ALA A 55 21.16 -0.35 -35.61
CA ALA A 55 22.44 -0.45 -36.31
C ALA A 55 23.60 -0.15 -35.34
N GLN A 56 24.49 -1.13 -35.14
CA GLN A 56 25.83 -0.91 -34.60
C GLN A 56 26.78 -0.52 -35.73
N VAL A 57 27.52 0.58 -35.59
CA VAL A 57 28.86 0.76 -36.18
C VAL A 57 29.75 1.52 -35.18
N ALA A 58 30.98 1.03 -35.05
CA ALA A 58 32.02 1.37 -34.07
C ALA A 58 32.80 2.69 -34.42
N PRO A 59 33.84 3.10 -33.65
CA PRO A 59 34.17 4.49 -33.31
C PRO A 59 35.13 5.21 -34.26
N ALA A 60 35.11 6.56 -34.24
CA ALA A 60 36.23 7.44 -34.60
C ALA A 60 36.05 8.87 -34.01
N GLU A 61 36.99 9.34 -33.20
CA GLU A 61 37.22 10.76 -32.85
C GLU A 61 37.98 11.48 -34.01
N PRO A 62 38.38 12.76 -33.88
CA PRO A 62 37.60 13.98 -33.59
C PRO A 62 37.81 15.01 -34.72
N SER A 63 36.82 15.86 -35.01
CA SER A 63 37.05 17.09 -35.79
C SER A 63 35.99 18.13 -35.47
N GLY A 64 36.48 19.29 -35.02
CA GLY A 64 35.67 20.35 -34.43
C GLY A 64 34.82 21.11 -35.43
N ILE A 65 33.69 21.61 -34.93
CA ILE A 65 33.01 22.82 -35.43
C ILE A 65 32.53 23.60 -34.21
N ARG A 66 32.85 24.90 -34.21
CA ARG A 66 32.55 25.90 -33.16
C ARG A 66 31.04 26.15 -33.01
N PRO A 67 30.53 26.45 -31.80
CA PRO A 67 29.20 27.02 -31.64
C PRO A 67 29.16 28.47 -32.16
N ARG A 68 28.19 28.77 -33.04
CA ARG A 68 27.90 30.12 -33.53
C ARG A 68 27.16 30.92 -32.45
N ALA A 69 27.67 32.10 -32.13
CA ALA A 69 27.03 33.07 -31.24
C ALA A 69 25.84 33.76 -31.93
N PHE A 70 24.76 33.98 -31.18
CA PHE A 70 23.66 34.86 -31.57
C PHE A 70 24.12 36.34 -31.51
N PRO A 71 23.89 37.15 -32.56
CA PRO A 71 24.26 38.55 -32.57
C PRO A 71 23.17 39.42 -31.94
N GLY A 72 23.55 40.18 -30.91
CA GLY A 72 22.65 41.13 -30.25
C GLY A 72 23.22 41.78 -28.99
N ALA A 73 24.33 42.51 -29.18
CA ALA A 73 24.81 43.69 -28.43
C ALA A 73 24.95 43.67 -26.88
N SER A 74 26.10 44.21 -26.45
CA SER A 74 26.72 44.12 -25.13
C SER A 74 26.40 45.34 -24.22
N PRO A 75 27.22 45.64 -23.18
CA PRO A 75 26.85 45.68 -21.76
C PRO A 75 26.63 47.11 -21.21
N SER A 76 26.13 47.28 -19.98
CA SER A 76 26.65 48.26 -18.99
C SER A 76 25.77 48.45 -17.73
N LEU A 77 26.45 48.49 -16.59
CA LEU A 77 26.34 49.45 -15.47
C LEU A 77 24.97 49.66 -14.78
N SER A 78 24.88 49.18 -13.53
CA SER A 78 24.26 49.94 -12.42
C SER A 78 25.08 51.23 -12.19
N PRO A 79 24.52 52.39 -11.72
CA PRO A 79 23.70 52.48 -10.50
C PRO A 79 22.61 53.59 -10.43
N SER A 80 21.87 53.58 -9.31
CA SER A 80 21.19 54.71 -8.64
C SER A 80 19.75 55.11 -9.05
N SER A 81 18.81 54.86 -8.13
CA SER A 81 17.54 55.59 -7.88
C SER A 81 17.81 57.09 -7.52
N PRO A 82 16.83 58.04 -7.42
CA PRO A 82 15.40 57.87 -7.07
C PRO A 82 14.37 58.88 -7.69
N ASN A 83 13.11 58.73 -7.24
CA ASN A 83 11.92 59.60 -7.39
C ASN A 83 11.13 59.54 -8.70
N ALA A 84 9.87 59.10 -8.66
CA ALA A 84 8.71 59.89 -8.28
C ALA A 84 7.42 59.06 -8.40
N ALA A 85 6.38 59.53 -7.71
CA ALA A 85 5.09 58.90 -7.44
C ALA A 85 4.32 58.33 -8.65
N GLY A 86 3.62 57.22 -8.42
CA GLY A 86 2.62 56.66 -9.33
C GLY A 86 1.72 55.69 -8.57
N ASP A 87 0.48 56.12 -8.38
CA ASP A 87 -0.72 55.45 -7.85
C ASP A 87 -0.62 53.97 -7.43
N GLY A 88 -0.73 53.77 -6.11
CA GLY A 88 -0.93 52.46 -5.48
C GLY A 88 -2.29 51.87 -5.81
N GLN A 89 -2.39 51.26 -6.98
CA GLN A 89 -3.48 50.36 -7.33
C GLN A 89 -3.30 49.10 -6.48
N ALA A 90 -4.20 48.90 -5.51
CA ALA A 90 -4.22 47.69 -4.69
C ALA A 90 -4.42 46.47 -5.61
N ALA A 91 -3.34 45.73 -5.86
CA ALA A 91 -3.43 44.43 -6.49
C ALA A 91 -4.37 43.56 -5.63
N PRO A 92 -5.36 42.87 -6.21
CA PRO A 92 -6.13 41.89 -5.45
C PRO A 92 -5.13 40.91 -4.84
N GLN A 93 -5.19 40.76 -3.52
CA GLN A 93 -4.45 39.72 -2.80
C GLN A 93 -4.65 38.42 -3.58
N ALA A 94 -3.56 37.90 -4.15
CA ALA A 94 -3.56 36.55 -4.65
C ALA A 94 -4.10 35.69 -3.51
N ALA A 95 -5.22 35.01 -3.76
CA ALA A 95 -5.72 34.01 -2.85
C ALA A 95 -4.53 33.14 -2.46
N ALA A 96 -4.30 32.97 -1.15
CA ALA A 96 -3.23 32.13 -0.65
C ALA A 96 -3.23 30.84 -1.48
N PRO A 97 -2.09 30.41 -2.05
CA PRO A 97 -2.05 29.11 -2.71
C PRO A 97 -2.62 28.13 -1.70
N ARG A 98 -3.73 27.46 -2.04
CA ARG A 98 -4.26 26.37 -1.22
C ARG A 98 -3.12 25.38 -1.10
N GLY A 99 -2.44 25.45 0.05
CA GLY A 99 -1.30 24.62 0.38
C GLY A 99 -1.73 23.19 0.17
N ASN A 100 -1.04 22.54 -0.74
CA ASN A 100 -1.17 21.14 -1.04
C ASN A 100 -0.62 20.39 0.18
N ASP A 101 -1.39 20.33 1.27
CA ASP A 101 -0.98 19.68 2.52
C ASP A 101 -1.14 18.16 2.43
N GLU A 102 -0.74 17.56 1.29
CA GLU A 102 -0.33 16.16 1.27
C GLU A 102 1.02 16.10 1.99
N ARG A 103 0.97 16.14 3.32
CA ARG A 103 2.15 16.04 4.18
C ARG A 103 2.67 14.61 4.10
N TRP A 104 3.77 14.42 3.37
CA TRP A 104 4.50 13.16 3.32
C TRP A 104 4.85 12.69 4.74
N VAL A 105 4.68 11.39 4.99
CA VAL A 105 5.01 10.79 6.28
C VAL A 105 6.47 10.41 6.25
N THR A 106 7.25 10.93 7.21
CA THR A 106 8.65 10.57 7.39
C THR A 106 8.75 9.67 8.63
N SER A 107 8.45 8.39 8.47
CA SER A 107 8.70 7.36 9.50
C SER A 107 9.75 6.39 8.99
N ASP A 108 10.54 5.81 9.88
CA ASP A 108 11.45 4.71 9.53
C ASP A 108 10.72 3.36 9.44
N ARG A 109 9.45 3.32 9.87
CA ARG A 109 8.64 2.11 9.97
C ARG A 109 7.84 1.87 8.68
N PRO A 110 7.96 0.69 8.02
CA PRO A 110 7.31 0.43 6.74
C PRO A 110 5.80 0.68 6.74
N ALA A 111 5.07 0.19 7.75
CA ALA A 111 3.61 0.28 7.76
C ALA A 111 3.11 1.71 7.98
N GLU A 112 3.84 2.53 8.75
CA GLU A 112 3.47 3.92 9.00
C GLU A 112 3.70 4.84 7.78
N ASN A 113 4.44 4.37 6.77
CA ASN A 113 4.59 5.04 5.48
C ASN A 113 3.55 4.61 4.45
N LEU A 114 2.56 3.79 4.84
CA LEU A 114 1.41 3.48 4.01
C LEU A 114 0.21 4.33 4.43
N ALA A 115 -0.57 4.75 3.43
CA ALA A 115 -1.94 5.18 3.61
C ALA A 115 -2.87 4.17 2.93
N VAL A 116 -3.97 3.86 3.61
CA VAL A 116 -5.10 3.18 2.98
C VAL A 116 -6.07 4.23 2.50
N ILE A 117 -6.51 4.12 1.26
CA ILE A 117 -7.44 5.07 0.67
C ILE A 117 -8.77 4.37 0.42
N SER A 118 -9.86 4.86 1.00
CA SER A 118 -11.19 4.38 0.67
C SER A 118 -11.88 5.36 -0.28
N VAL A 119 -12.57 4.82 -1.29
CA VAL A 119 -13.40 5.62 -2.20
C VAL A 119 -14.85 5.16 -2.09
N HIS A 120 -15.72 6.15 -1.92
CA HIS A 120 -17.14 5.99 -1.68
C HIS A 120 -17.93 6.80 -2.71
N PRO A 121 -19.16 6.38 -3.06
CA PRO A 121 -20.00 7.17 -3.94
C PRO A 121 -20.45 8.45 -3.24
N LEU A 122 -20.84 9.46 -4.02
CA LEU A 122 -21.55 10.59 -3.45
C LEU A 122 -22.98 10.19 -3.04
N PRO A 123 -23.64 10.93 -2.13
CA PRO A 123 -25.03 10.65 -1.78
C PRO A 123 -25.93 10.63 -3.02
N GLY A 124 -26.66 9.52 -3.20
CA GLY A 124 -27.55 9.30 -4.34
C GLY A 124 -26.89 8.62 -5.56
N GLU A 125 -25.57 8.49 -5.57
CA GLU A 125 -24.81 7.71 -6.56
C GLU A 125 -24.56 6.28 -6.03
N SER A 126 -24.26 5.35 -6.92
CA SER A 126 -23.87 3.98 -6.59
C SER A 126 -22.41 3.70 -6.91
N CYS A 127 -21.84 2.63 -6.33
CA CYS A 127 -20.50 2.20 -6.70
C CYS A 127 -20.37 1.80 -8.17
N ARG A 128 -21.47 1.39 -8.82
CA ARG A 128 -21.46 1.13 -10.26
C ARG A 128 -21.17 2.42 -11.04
N ASP A 129 -21.81 3.53 -10.65
CA ASP A 129 -21.65 4.82 -11.31
C ASP A 129 -20.22 5.36 -11.13
N VAL A 130 -19.63 5.16 -9.95
CA VAL A 130 -18.22 5.53 -9.68
C VAL A 130 -17.25 4.67 -10.51
N LEU A 131 -17.44 3.35 -10.54
CA LEU A 131 -16.48 2.41 -11.14
C LEU A 131 -16.51 2.40 -12.67
N PHE A 132 -17.69 2.54 -13.28
CA PHE A 132 -17.88 2.37 -14.71
C PHE A 132 -18.16 3.67 -15.45
N ASP A 133 -18.84 4.62 -14.81
CA ASP A 133 -19.20 5.91 -15.43
C ASP A 133 -18.28 7.05 -14.98
N ILE A 134 -17.27 6.75 -14.15
CA ILE A 134 -16.24 7.70 -13.67
C ILE A 134 -16.91 8.93 -13.01
N ARG A 135 -18.01 8.70 -12.28
CA ARG A 135 -18.70 9.75 -11.55
C ARG A 135 -17.84 10.29 -10.40
N PRO A 136 -18.05 11.55 -9.98
CA PRO A 136 -17.38 12.10 -8.80
C PRO A 136 -17.62 11.22 -7.56
N SER A 137 -16.60 11.12 -6.71
CA SER A 137 -16.58 10.24 -5.55
C SER A 137 -15.93 10.91 -4.36
N THR A 138 -16.25 10.45 -3.15
CA THR A 138 -15.54 10.86 -1.93
C THR A 138 -14.35 9.94 -1.70
N ARG A 139 -13.17 10.52 -1.52
CA ARG A 139 -11.93 9.80 -1.27
C ARG A 139 -11.40 10.15 0.11
N VAL A 140 -11.22 9.13 0.95
CA VAL A 140 -10.83 9.29 2.36
C VAL A 140 -9.50 8.58 2.58
N ARG A 141 -8.54 9.31 3.16
CA ARG A 141 -7.24 8.79 3.56
C ARG A 141 -7.32 8.27 5.00
N HIS A 142 -6.74 7.09 5.23
CA HIS A 142 -6.61 6.47 6.53
C HIS A 142 -5.13 6.21 6.83
N ASP A 143 -4.66 6.76 7.95
CA ASP A 143 -3.30 6.52 8.41
C ASP A 143 -3.18 5.13 9.03
N VAL A 144 -2.08 4.46 8.72
CA VAL A 144 -1.82 3.08 9.14
C VAL A 144 -0.88 3.05 10.34
N ARG A 145 -1.10 2.09 11.23
CA ARG A 145 -0.15 1.73 12.29
C ARG A 145 0.09 0.23 12.30
N ALA A 146 1.33 -0.17 12.53
CA ALA A 146 1.66 -1.59 12.67
C ALA A 146 0.85 -2.24 13.82
N GLY A 147 0.30 -3.41 13.55
CA GLY A 147 -0.55 -4.19 14.46
C GLY A 147 -1.98 -3.67 14.61
N ALA A 148 -2.33 -2.53 14.01
CA ALA A 148 -3.68 -1.99 14.09
C ALA A 148 -4.63 -2.64 13.07
N SER A 149 -5.93 -2.40 13.23
CA SER A 149 -6.95 -2.77 12.26
C SER A 149 -7.75 -1.54 11.86
N LEU A 150 -8.01 -1.38 10.56
CA LEU A 150 -8.88 -0.34 10.00
C LEU A 150 -10.23 -0.94 9.64
N ASP A 151 -11.32 -0.34 10.12
CA ASP A 151 -12.68 -0.80 9.84
C ASP A 151 -13.30 -0.04 8.67
N PHE A 152 -13.78 -0.77 7.67
CA PHE A 152 -14.48 -0.23 6.50
C PHE A 152 -15.90 -0.79 6.41
N ASP A 153 -16.83 0.07 6.03
CA ASP A 153 -18.16 -0.37 5.62
C ASP A 153 -18.12 -0.87 4.17
N LEU A 154 -18.34 -2.17 3.98
CA LEU A 154 -18.33 -2.79 2.66
C LEU A 154 -19.50 -2.33 1.77
N GLY A 155 -20.61 -1.88 2.39
CA GLY A 155 -21.81 -1.47 1.65
C GLY A 155 -21.58 -0.26 0.73
N GLU A 156 -20.68 0.64 1.14
CA GLU A 156 -20.41 1.90 0.44
C GLU A 156 -18.97 2.00 -0.09
N LEU A 157 -18.18 0.94 0.01
CA LEU A 157 -16.79 0.92 -0.46
C LEU A 157 -16.73 0.51 -1.94
N CYS A 158 -16.37 1.45 -2.81
CA CYS A 158 -16.24 1.18 -4.24
C CYS A 158 -14.81 0.83 -4.65
N LEU A 159 -13.82 1.53 -4.10
CA LEU A 159 -12.41 1.24 -4.32
C LEU A 159 -11.66 1.25 -2.99
N LEU A 160 -10.68 0.37 -2.90
CA LEU A 160 -9.71 0.30 -1.81
C LEU A 160 -8.31 0.49 -2.38
N GLY A 161 -7.63 1.53 -1.92
CA GLY A 161 -6.30 1.90 -2.33
C GLY A 161 -5.26 1.65 -1.25
N ILE A 162 -4.04 1.31 -1.68
CA ILE A 162 -2.85 1.35 -0.84
C ILE A 162 -1.86 2.29 -1.51
N ARG A 163 -1.46 3.34 -0.81
CA ARG A 163 -0.51 4.37 -1.28
C ARG A 163 0.74 4.35 -0.41
N ASN A 164 1.89 4.42 -1.05
CA ASN A 164 3.16 4.71 -0.39
C ASN A 164 3.30 6.23 -0.19
N GLU A 165 3.32 6.63 1.08
CA GLU A 165 3.44 8.02 1.54
C GLU A 165 4.89 8.42 1.84
N SER A 166 5.85 7.51 1.64
CA SER A 166 7.26 7.87 1.60
C SER A 166 7.53 8.72 0.36
N ASP A 167 8.34 9.77 0.52
CA ASP A 167 8.88 10.61 -0.55
C ASP A 167 10.19 10.04 -1.14
N ARG A 168 10.76 9.01 -0.51
CA ARG A 168 12.16 8.58 -0.76
C ARG A 168 12.36 7.10 -1.00
N ARG A 169 11.54 6.24 -0.40
CA ARG A 169 11.80 4.80 -0.36
C ARG A 169 10.64 4.00 -0.96
N THR A 170 10.99 2.91 -1.61
CA THR A 170 10.03 1.94 -2.15
C THR A 170 9.62 0.95 -1.07
N LEU A 171 8.34 0.66 -1.00
CA LEU A 171 7.77 -0.38 -0.13
C LEU A 171 7.35 -1.57 -0.97
N VAL A 172 7.63 -2.79 -0.51
CA VAL A 172 6.98 -3.99 -1.02
C VAL A 172 5.77 -4.26 -0.12
N VAL A 173 4.60 -4.30 -0.73
CA VAL A 173 3.33 -4.56 -0.03
C VAL A 173 2.78 -5.91 -0.44
N ARG A 174 2.44 -6.74 0.55
CA ARG A 174 1.69 -7.98 0.37
C ARG A 174 0.33 -7.85 1.01
N VAL A 175 -0.71 -8.27 0.31
CA VAL A 175 -2.09 -8.26 0.79
C VAL A 175 -2.59 -9.70 0.82
N GLY A 176 -3.28 -10.05 1.90
CA GLY A 176 -3.86 -11.36 2.11
C GLY A 176 -4.79 -11.79 0.98
N GLU A 177 -4.86 -13.10 0.75
CA GLU A 177 -5.68 -13.68 -0.33
C GLU A 177 -7.17 -13.42 -0.14
N GLU A 178 -7.58 -13.09 1.09
CA GLU A 178 -8.94 -12.69 1.46
C GLU A 178 -9.45 -11.56 0.57
N LEU A 179 -8.58 -10.65 0.11
CA LEU A 179 -8.93 -9.57 -0.81
C LEU A 179 -9.59 -10.08 -2.10
N LYS A 180 -9.21 -11.26 -2.60
CA LYS A 180 -9.80 -11.87 -3.81
C LYS A 180 -11.29 -12.14 -3.65
N THR A 181 -11.78 -12.28 -2.42
CA THR A 181 -13.20 -12.49 -2.13
C THR A 181 -14.04 -11.27 -2.52
N VAL A 182 -13.53 -10.07 -2.21
CA VAL A 182 -14.23 -8.79 -2.36
C VAL A 182 -13.74 -7.97 -3.55
N ALA A 183 -12.59 -8.28 -4.14
CA ALA A 183 -12.12 -7.57 -5.32
C ALA A 183 -12.92 -7.98 -6.57
N ILE A 184 -13.31 -7.01 -7.41
CA ILE A 184 -13.86 -7.28 -8.75
C ILE A 184 -12.74 -7.75 -9.67
N VAL A 185 -11.59 -7.07 -9.59
CA VAL A 185 -10.33 -7.44 -10.24
C VAL A 185 -9.23 -7.22 -9.20
N SER A 186 -8.39 -8.23 -8.98
CA SER A 186 -7.25 -8.14 -8.08
C SER A 186 -5.96 -8.31 -8.88
N ASP A 187 -5.02 -7.38 -8.73
CA ASP A 187 -3.67 -7.59 -9.24
C ASP A 187 -3.03 -8.73 -8.45
N SER A 188 -2.74 -9.86 -9.11
CA SER A 188 -2.16 -11.04 -8.47
C SER A 188 -0.84 -10.73 -7.75
N ARG A 189 -0.15 -9.66 -8.16
CA ARG A 189 1.08 -9.20 -7.51
C ARG A 189 0.85 -8.66 -6.11
N LEU A 190 -0.37 -8.21 -5.77
CA LEU A 190 -0.69 -7.81 -4.40
C LEU A 190 -0.52 -8.98 -3.43
N ASN A 191 -0.84 -10.20 -3.83
CA ASN A 191 -0.68 -11.36 -2.94
C ASN A 191 0.78 -11.85 -2.86
N SER A 192 1.54 -11.78 -3.96
CA SER A 192 2.95 -12.20 -3.98
C SER A 192 3.91 -11.12 -3.45
N GLY A 193 3.49 -9.87 -3.42
CA GLY A 193 4.30 -8.70 -3.10
C GLY A 193 4.45 -7.80 -4.31
N ILE A 194 4.02 -6.54 -4.18
CA ILE A 194 4.17 -5.52 -5.20
C ILE A 194 4.99 -4.35 -4.67
N ALA A 195 5.98 -3.93 -5.44
CA ALA A 195 6.78 -2.75 -5.15
C ALA A 195 5.99 -1.48 -5.47
N LEU A 196 5.79 -0.65 -4.45
CA LEU A 196 5.21 0.69 -4.51
C LEU A 196 6.32 1.72 -4.31
N GLY A 197 6.72 2.38 -5.40
CA GLY A 197 7.66 3.52 -5.30
C GLY A 197 7.07 4.70 -4.53
N PRO A 198 7.87 5.74 -4.24
CA PRO A 198 7.40 6.95 -3.56
C PRO A 198 6.16 7.58 -4.22
N GLY A 199 5.14 7.91 -3.42
CA GLY A 199 3.88 8.49 -3.89
C GLY A 199 3.02 7.57 -4.77
N ARG A 200 3.43 6.32 -5.02
CA ARG A 200 2.68 5.38 -5.86
C ARG A 200 1.51 4.79 -5.09
N GLU A 201 0.45 4.57 -5.82
CA GLU A 201 -0.77 3.95 -5.32
C GLU A 201 -1.23 2.82 -6.23
N ILE A 202 -1.85 1.81 -5.62
CA ILE A 202 -2.65 0.80 -6.32
C ILE A 202 -4.07 0.89 -5.80
N MET A 203 -5.01 0.95 -6.73
CA MET A 203 -6.45 0.98 -6.46
C MET A 203 -7.09 -0.34 -6.87
N THR A 204 -7.81 -0.96 -5.95
CA THR A 204 -8.53 -2.21 -6.16
C THR A 204 -10.03 -1.94 -6.14
N PRO A 205 -10.78 -2.22 -7.23
CA PRO A 205 -12.23 -2.13 -7.25
C PRO A 205 -12.85 -3.22 -6.38
N ILE A 206 -13.76 -2.81 -5.49
CA ILE A 206 -14.40 -3.68 -4.50
C ILE A 206 -15.85 -3.92 -4.91
N ARG A 207 -16.27 -5.17 -4.81
CA ARG A 207 -17.67 -5.57 -4.99
C ARG A 207 -18.38 -5.48 -3.63
N PRO A 208 -19.59 -4.92 -3.58
CA PRO A 208 -20.41 -5.03 -2.38
C PRO A 208 -20.80 -6.51 -2.19
N LEU A 209 -20.57 -7.06 -0.99
CA LEU A 209 -21.01 -8.40 -0.62
C LEU A 209 -21.82 -8.37 0.67
N ASP A 210 -22.70 -9.36 0.80
CA ASP A 210 -23.47 -9.58 2.03
C ASP A 210 -22.73 -10.58 2.93
N ILE A 211 -21.62 -10.11 3.52
CA ILE A 211 -20.81 -10.89 4.47
C ILE A 211 -20.80 -10.18 5.83
N THR A 212 -20.75 -10.96 6.92
CA THR A 212 -20.74 -10.42 8.28
C THR A 212 -19.49 -9.59 8.55
N ALA A 213 -18.32 -10.14 8.27
CA ALA A 213 -17.04 -9.43 8.30
C ALA A 213 -15.98 -10.25 7.53
N LEU A 214 -15.02 -9.56 6.94
CA LEU A 214 -13.81 -10.10 6.33
C LEU A 214 -12.62 -9.31 6.83
N THR A 215 -11.60 -10.00 7.34
CA THR A 215 -10.35 -9.37 7.73
C THR A 215 -9.28 -9.73 6.70
N ILE A 216 -8.62 -8.72 6.15
CA ILE A 216 -7.54 -8.85 5.18
C ILE A 216 -6.25 -8.39 5.87
N GLY A 217 -5.22 -9.25 5.88
CA GLY A 217 -3.90 -8.85 6.34
C GLY A 217 -3.17 -8.03 5.28
N VAL A 218 -2.44 -7.00 5.69
CA VAL A 218 -1.50 -6.28 4.82
C VAL A 218 -0.14 -6.28 5.50
N GLU A 219 0.87 -6.70 4.76
CA GLU A 219 2.27 -6.68 5.18
C GLU A 219 3.04 -5.64 4.35
N ALA A 220 3.95 -4.94 5.01
CA ALA A 220 4.82 -3.94 4.42
C ALA A 220 6.27 -4.20 4.83
N VAL A 221 7.17 -4.14 3.86
CA VAL A 221 8.61 -4.23 4.05
C VAL A 221 9.29 -3.21 3.15
N TRP A 222 10.41 -2.63 3.59
CA TRP A 222 11.21 -1.80 2.71
C TRP A 222 11.87 -2.64 1.62
N ASP A 223 11.79 -2.20 0.37
CA ASP A 223 12.32 -2.93 -0.80
C ASP A 223 13.82 -3.23 -0.66
N ASP A 224 14.60 -2.26 -0.17
CA ASP A 224 16.04 -2.38 0.08
C ASP A 224 16.40 -3.29 1.29
N GLN A 225 15.40 -3.76 2.05
CA GLN A 225 15.59 -4.62 3.21
C GLN A 225 14.98 -6.01 3.04
N ILE A 226 14.31 -6.29 1.92
CA ILE A 226 13.56 -7.54 1.75
C ILE A 226 14.46 -8.80 1.80
N ASP A 227 15.69 -8.70 1.30
CA ASP A 227 16.68 -9.77 1.27
C ASP A 227 17.68 -9.71 2.45
N ALA A 228 17.46 -8.81 3.42
CA ALA A 228 18.30 -8.72 4.60
C ALA A 228 18.15 -9.97 5.48
N THR A 229 19.17 -10.32 6.28
CA THR A 229 19.11 -11.48 7.20
C THR A 229 17.93 -11.40 8.17
N ASN A 230 17.55 -10.19 8.59
CA ASN A 230 16.41 -9.94 9.47
C ASN A 230 15.62 -8.74 8.91
N PRO A 231 14.72 -8.94 7.93
CA PRO A 231 13.95 -7.85 7.36
C PRO A 231 12.95 -7.30 8.39
N VAL A 232 12.76 -5.99 8.43
CA VAL A 232 11.69 -5.38 9.24
C VAL A 232 10.37 -5.49 8.48
N ILE A 233 9.57 -6.50 8.84
CA ILE A 233 8.24 -6.72 8.27
C ILE A 233 7.20 -6.24 9.28
N GLU A 234 6.30 -5.38 8.84
CA GLU A 234 5.20 -4.88 9.66
C GLU A 234 3.86 -5.19 9.01
N SER A 235 2.89 -5.59 9.83
CA SER A 235 1.56 -5.98 9.37
C SER A 235 0.47 -5.17 10.03
N PHE A 236 -0.65 -4.98 9.34
CA PHE A 236 -1.89 -4.42 9.88
C PHE A 236 -3.10 -5.08 9.21
N GLY A 237 -4.27 -4.92 9.81
CA GLY A 237 -5.53 -5.50 9.33
C GLY A 237 -6.43 -4.49 8.63
N LEU A 238 -7.16 -4.95 7.63
CA LEU A 238 -8.34 -4.27 7.07
C LEU A 238 -9.56 -5.12 7.39
N ARG A 239 -10.47 -4.61 8.20
CA ARG A 239 -11.72 -5.30 8.54
C ARG A 239 -12.86 -4.66 7.75
N LEU A 240 -13.38 -5.41 6.78
CA LEU A 240 -14.50 -5.00 5.95
C LEU A 240 -15.75 -5.69 6.49
N ALA A 241 -16.73 -4.92 6.94
CA ALA A 241 -17.99 -5.44 7.43
C ALA A 241 -19.13 -4.64 6.82
N LYS A 242 -20.27 -5.28 6.57
CA LYS A 242 -21.49 -4.55 6.26
C LYS A 242 -21.99 -3.92 7.54
N ARG A 243 -22.01 -2.59 7.64
CA ARG A 243 -22.67 -1.96 8.79
C ARG A 243 -24.16 -1.96 8.55
N THR A 244 -24.90 -2.49 9.53
CA THR A 244 -26.35 -2.32 9.52
C THR A 244 -26.62 -0.87 9.94
N PRO A 245 -27.37 -0.07 9.16
CA PRO A 245 -27.73 1.27 9.59
C PRO A 245 -28.47 1.20 10.93
N GLY A 246 -27.92 1.82 11.98
CA GLY A 246 -28.57 1.95 13.29
C GLY A 246 -28.04 1.06 14.43
N SER A 247 -26.89 0.40 14.27
CA SER A 247 -26.18 -0.30 15.37
C SER A 247 -25.14 0.56 16.06
#